data_AF-A0A229TFT2-F1
#
_entry.id   AF-A0A229TFT2-F1
#
_cell.length_a   1.000
_cell.length_b   1.000
_cell.length_c   1.000
_cell.angle_alpha   90.00
_cell.angle_beta   90.00
_cell.angle_gamma   90.00
#
_symmetry.space_group_name_H-M   'P 1'
#
loop_
_entity.id
_entity.type
_entity.pdbx_description
1 polymer ?
#
loop_
_entity_poly.entity_id
_entity_poly.type
_entity_poly.pdbx_seq_one_letter_code
_entity_poly.pdbx_strand_id
1 'polypeptide(L)' 'MLAGGQEGFPMAAHEITDRIAELIDEEHRLRTAALHHGGLTPDERLRLKDLERRLDAAVELLHRRQALAAFDDD' A
#
# COMPACT_ATOMS: atom_id res chain seq x y z
N MET A 1 -12.83 -12.33 -30.97
CA MET A 1 -11.65 -12.07 -30.12
C MET A 1 -12.17 -11.54 -28.80
N LEU A 2 -11.75 -12.16 -27.69
CA LEU A 2 -12.37 -12.05 -26.38
C LEU A 2 -12.28 -10.60 -25.85
N ALA A 3 -13.43 -10.02 -25.53
CA ALA A 3 -13.51 -8.89 -24.62
C ALA A 3 -13.06 -9.41 -23.25
N GLY A 4 -11.81 -9.13 -22.89
CA GLY A 4 -11.29 -9.39 -21.55
C GLY A 4 -12.06 -8.51 -20.58
N GLY A 5 -13.15 -9.06 -20.04
CA GLY A 5 -13.84 -8.51 -18.90
C GLY A 5 -12.81 -8.31 -17.79
N GLN A 6 -12.49 -7.05 -17.52
CA GLN A 6 -11.88 -6.64 -16.27
C GLN A 6 -13.00 -6.73 -15.23
N GLU A 7 -13.40 -7.95 -14.91
CA GLU A 7 -14.14 -8.25 -13.71
C GLU A 7 -13.27 -7.73 -12.57
N GLY A 8 -13.82 -6.83 -11.77
CA GLY A 8 -13.14 -6.29 -10.59
C GLY A 8 -12.89 -7.42 -9.60
N PHE A 9 -11.84 -8.19 -9.84
CA PHE A 9 -11.37 -9.18 -8.90
C PHE A 9 -10.98 -8.42 -7.63
N PRO A 10 -11.48 -8.83 -6.45
CA PRO A 10 -11.02 -8.22 -5.22
C PRO A 10 -9.50 -8.45 -5.18
N MET A 11 -8.70 -7.39 -5.16
CA MET A 11 -7.22 -7.43 -5.23
C MET A 11 -6.65 -8.55 -4.39
N ALA A 12 -6.01 -9.53 -5.02
CA ALA A 12 -5.50 -10.71 -4.33
C ALA A 12 -4.52 -10.30 -3.22
N ALA A 13 -4.37 -11.14 -2.18
CA ALA A 13 -3.48 -10.82 -1.05
C ALA A 13 -2.06 -10.45 -1.52
N HIS A 14 -1.55 -11.13 -2.55
CA HIS A 14 -0.26 -10.83 -3.16
C HIS A 14 -0.19 -9.43 -3.80
N GLU A 15 -1.24 -8.98 -4.49
CA GLU A 15 -1.30 -7.63 -5.08
C GLU A 15 -1.32 -6.55 -3.99
N ILE A 16 -1.98 -6.83 -2.85
CA ILE A 16 -1.97 -5.93 -1.71
C ILE A 16 -0.56 -5.84 -1.11
N THR A 17 0.14 -6.96 -0.98
CA THR A 17 1.53 -6.99 -0.49
C THR A 17 2.48 -6.24 -1.42
N ASP A 18 2.35 -6.42 -2.74
CA ASP A 18 3.16 -5.71 -3.74
C ASP A 18 2.95 -4.19 -3.64
N ARG A 19 1.67 -3.77 -3.56
CA ARG A 19 1.32 -2.36 -3.35
C ARG A 19 1.84 -1.79 -2.03
N ILE A 20 1.84 -2.56 -0.95
CA ILE A 20 2.45 -2.16 0.33
C ILE A 20 3.95 -1.96 0.15
N ALA A 21 4.63 -2.86 -0.56
CA ALA A 21 6.06 -2.74 -0.82
C ALA A 21 6.40 -1.48 -1.65
N GLU A 22 5.60 -1.17 -2.68
CA GLU A 22 5.75 0.07 -3.46
C GLU A 22 5.57 1.33 -2.59
N LEU A 23 4.58 1.34 -1.70
CA LEU A 23 4.34 2.46 -0.78
C LEU A 23 5.50 2.67 0.21
N ILE A 24 6.11 1.59 0.69
CA ILE A 24 7.30 1.65 1.57
C ILE A 24 8.52 2.15 0.80
N ASP A 25 8.74 1.69 -0.44
CA ASP A 25 9.85 2.18 -1.26
C ASP A 25 9.74 3.69 -1.50
N GLU A 26 8.54 4.19 -1.79
CA GLU A 26 8.30 5.62 -1.97
C GLU A 26 8.51 6.41 -0.66
N GLU A 27 8.08 5.88 0.49
CA GLU A 27 8.38 6.50 1.80
C GLU A 27 9.88 6.60 2.03
N HIS A 28 10.62 5.52 1.79
CA HIS A 28 12.08 5.50 1.92
C HIS A 28 12.77 6.48 0.97
N ARG A 29 12.29 6.62 -0.27
CA ARG A 29 12.83 7.62 -1.21
C ARG A 29 12.59 9.04 -0.72
N LEU A 30 11.38 9.32 -0.26
CA LEU A 30 11.00 10.64 0.25
C LEU A 30 11.76 10.99 1.53
N ARG A 31 11.95 10.02 2.43
CA ARG A 31 12.75 10.17 3.64
C ARG A 31 14.23 10.35 3.34
N THR A 32 14.77 9.61 2.38
CA THR A 32 16.16 9.76 1.93
C THR A 32 16.38 11.13 1.30
N ALA A 33 15.49 11.57 0.41
CA ALA A 33 15.52 12.90 -0.18
C ALA A 33 15.50 13.99 0.90
N ALA A 34 14.65 13.85 1.92
CA ALA A 34 14.59 14.75 3.06
C ALA A 34 15.92 14.82 3.83
N LEU A 35 16.65 13.71 3.99
CA LEU A 35 17.97 13.73 4.62
C LEU A 35 18.98 14.55 3.82
N HIS A 36 18.87 14.60 2.49
CA HIS A 36 19.78 15.36 1.64
C HIS A 36 19.64 16.89 1.76
N HIS A 37 18.43 17.39 2.04
CA HIS A 37 18.16 18.84 2.13
C HIS A 37 17.92 19.35 3.56
N GLY A 38 18.11 18.49 4.58
CA GLY A 38 18.16 18.88 5.99
C GLY A 38 16.88 18.61 6.79
N GLY A 39 15.97 17.79 6.26
CA GLY A 39 14.74 17.33 6.93
C GLY A 39 13.50 17.48 6.04
N LEU A 40 12.36 16.92 6.46
CA LEU A 40 11.14 16.96 5.66
C LEU A 40 10.56 18.39 5.56
N THR A 41 10.40 18.89 4.34
CA THR A 41 9.62 20.09 4.04
C THR A 41 8.14 19.89 4.39
N PRO A 42 7.36 20.97 4.59
CA PRO A 42 5.92 20.84 4.85
C PRO A 42 5.16 20.08 3.75
N ASP A 43 5.54 20.17 2.47
CA ASP A 43 4.92 19.41 1.38
C ASP A 43 5.24 17.91 1.50
N GLU A 44 6.52 17.57 1.74
CA GLU A 44 6.94 16.18 1.94
C GLU A 44 6.29 15.57 3.19
N ARG A 45 6.10 16.33 4.27
CA ARG A 45 5.35 15.85 5.45
C ARG A 45 3.90 15.52 5.11
N LEU A 46 3.26 16.31 4.25
CA LEU A 46 1.90 16.02 3.79
C LEU A 46 1.87 14.76 2.93
N ARG A 47 2.84 14.59 2.03
CA ARG A 47 2.97 13.37 1.20
C ARG A 47 3.25 12.13 2.04
N LEU A 48 4.16 12.22 3.00
CA LEU A 48 4.48 11.13 3.92
C LEU A 48 3.24 10.70 4.69
N LYS A 49 2.48 11.66 5.22
CA LYS A 49 1.22 11.38 5.93
C LYS A 49 0.17 10.73 5.04
N ASP A 50 0.12 11.10 3.77
CA ASP A 50 -0.77 10.46 2.79
C ASP A 50 -0.32 9.03 2.45
N LEU A 51 0.98 8.80 2.30
CA LEU A 51 1.57 7.47 2.12
C LEU A 51 1.27 6.56 3.33
N GLU A 52 1.48 7.06 4.56
CA GLU A 52 1.16 6.33 5.80
C GLU A 52 -0.32 5.93 5.84
N ARG A 53 -1.24 6.85 5.49
CA ARG A 53 -2.68 6.53 5.42
C ARG A 53 -3.00 5.45 4.40
N ARG A 54 -2.34 5.48 3.23
CA ARG A 54 -2.53 4.45 2.19
C ARG A 54 -1.96 3.10 2.62
N LEU A 55 -0.82 3.11 3.32
CA LEU A 55 -0.19 1.92 3.87
C LEU A 55 -1.10 1.25 4.90
N ASP A 56 -1.62 2.03 5.84
CA ASP A 56 -2.56 1.57 6.87
C ASP A 56 -3.80 0.91 6.25
N ALA A 57 -4.43 1.58 5.29
CA ALA A 57 -5.58 1.03 4.56
C ALA A 57 -5.26 -0.27 3.80
N ALA A 58 -4.06 -0.37 3.22
CA ALA A 58 -3.62 -1.58 2.51
C ALA A 58 -3.34 -2.74 3.48
N VAL A 59 -2.71 -2.46 4.62
CA VAL A 59 -2.46 -3.44 5.68
C VAL A 59 -3.77 -3.93 6.29
N GLU A 60 -4.71 -3.03 6.59
CA GLU A 60 -6.04 -3.41 7.07
C GLU A 60 -6.79 -4.31 6.08
N LEU A 61 -6.70 -4.00 4.78
CA LEU A 61 -7.30 -4.83 3.73
C LEU A 61 -6.65 -6.22 3.70
N LEU A 62 -5.32 -6.30 3.74
CA LEU A 62 -4.59 -7.57 3.79
C LEU A 62 -5.01 -8.40 5.01
N HIS A 63 -5.05 -7.77 6.17
CA HIS A 63 -5.41 -8.43 7.42
C HIS A 63 -6.85 -8.93 7.40
N ARG A 64 -7.80 -8.15 6.86
CA ARG A 64 -9.19 -8.59 6.65
C ARG A 64 -9.27 -9.80 5.72
N ARG A 65 -8.46 -9.84 4.66
CA ARG A 65 -8.41 -11.00 3.76
C ARG A 65 -7.85 -12.24 4.45
N GLN A 66 -6.80 -12.09 5.23
CA GLN A 66 -6.21 -13.20 6.00
C GLN A 66 -7.18 -13.72 7.04
N ALA A 67 -7.90 -12.84 7.73
CA ALA A 67 -8.95 -13.25 8.66
C ALA A 67 -10.05 -14.06 7.94
N LEU A 68 -10.60 -13.54 6.83
CA LEU A 68 -11.62 -14.25 6.05
C LEU A 68 -11.13 -15.62 5.54
N ALA A 69 -9.88 -15.72 5.10
CA ALA A 69 -9.29 -17.00 4.68
C ALA A 69 -9.09 -17.96 5.85
N ALA A 70 -8.77 -17.46 7.05
CA ALA A 70 -8.61 -18.29 8.24
C ALA A 70 -9.93 -18.79 8.84
N PHE A 71 -11.04 -18.07 8.62
CA PHE A 71 -12.37 -18.48 9.08
C PHE A 71 -13.07 -19.49 8.14
N ASP A 72 -12.59 -19.68 6.91
CA ASP A 72 -13.15 -20.63 5.94
C ASP A 72 -12.57 -22.06 6.11
N ASP A 73 -11.53 -22.21 6.94
CA ASP A 73 -10.78 -23.47 7.17
C ASP A 73 -11.27 -24.28 8.40
N ASP A 74 -12.47 -24.01 8.93
CA ASP A 74 -13.10 -24.75 10.07
C ASP A 74 -14.32 -25.59 9.66
#